data_AF-A0A2I8VPF1-F1
#
_entry.id   AF-A0A2I8VPF1-F1
#
_cell.length_a   1.000
_cell.length_b   1.000
_cell.length_c   1.000
_cell.angle_alpha   90.00
_cell.angle_beta   90.00
_cell.angle_gamma   90.00
#
_symmetry.space_group_name_H-M   'P 1'
#
loop_
_entity.id
_entity.type
_entity.pdbx_description
1 polymer ?
#
loop_
_entity_poly.entity_id
_entity_poly.type
_entity_poly.pdbx_seq_one_letter_code
_entity_poly.pdbx_strand_id
1 'polypeptide(L)'
;MLVAFGFYLALGDPTDPFDLVTGAVSALVVGAVLGRIAFERTPSVATAGAFGRALVFLPVLLAAVVRANLSLVRVVLDPDLPIDPAVVRVPAPQSAFGRALLANSITLTPGTVTVDVADGELVVHALTAASRADLLEGSLARWVAYVTGEPLPAPDAETAVEGRTEGSV
;
A
#
# COMPACT_ATOMS: atom_id res chain seq x y z
N MET A 1 -15.91 -2.64 15.77
CA MET A 1 -17.38 -2.55 15.81
C MET A 1 -17.90 -1.42 14.92
N LEU A 2 -17.56 -0.15 15.17
CA LEU A 2 -18.11 0.99 14.41
C LEU A 2 -17.80 0.96 12.90
N VAL A 3 -16.59 0.56 12.50
CA VAL A 3 -16.21 0.41 11.09
C VAL A 3 -17.04 -0.68 10.40
N ALA A 4 -17.22 -1.83 11.05
CA ALA A 4 -18.01 -2.94 10.51
C ALA A 4 -19.50 -2.58 10.41
N PHE A 5 -20.03 -1.83 11.40
CA PHE A 5 -21.39 -1.32 11.37
C PHE A 5 -21.59 -0.30 10.24
N GLY A 6 -20.68 0.66 10.11
CA GLY A 6 -20.71 1.64 9.02
C GLY A 6 -20.59 0.99 7.64
N PHE A 7 -19.75 -0.03 7.50
CA PHE A 7 -19.65 -0.81 6.26
C PHE A 7 -20.95 -1.56 5.94
N TYR A 8 -21.59 -2.18 6.94
CA TYR A 8 -22.89 -2.83 6.76
C TYR A 8 -23.96 -1.85 6.27
N LEU A 9 -24.04 -0.67 6.90
CA LEU A 9 -25.01 0.37 6.51
C LEU A 9 -24.71 1.00 5.15
N ALA A 10 -23.46 0.99 4.68
CA ALA A 10 -23.12 1.45 3.34
C ALA A 10 -23.59 0.48 2.25
N LEU A 11 -23.81 -0.80 2.59
CA LEU A 11 -24.29 -1.84 1.69
C LEU A 11 -25.83 -2.00 1.74
N GLY A 12 -26.44 -1.76 2.90
CA GLY A 12 -27.88 -1.87 3.14
C GLY A 12 -28.63 -0.54 3.06
N ASP A 13 -29.88 -0.54 3.52
CA ASP A 13 -30.67 0.70 3.66
C ASP A 13 -30.54 1.23 5.10
N PRO A 14 -29.85 2.36 5.33
CA PRO A 14 -29.66 2.91 6.67
C PRO A 14 -30.95 3.45 7.30
N THR A 15 -32.04 3.55 6.54
CA THR A 15 -33.34 4.04 7.03
C THR A 15 -34.28 2.95 7.51
N ASP A 16 -33.99 1.67 7.20
CA ASP A 16 -34.78 0.54 7.66
C ASP A 16 -34.37 0.12 9.10
N PRO A 17 -35.30 0.12 10.08
CA PRO A 17 -35.03 -0.36 11.43
C PRO A 17 -34.50 -1.80 11.50
N PHE A 18 -34.88 -2.66 10.54
CA PHE A 18 -34.39 -4.04 10.47
C PHE A 18 -32.89 -4.09 10.12
N ASP A 19 -32.44 -3.26 9.19
CA ASP A 19 -31.04 -3.16 8.78
C ASP A 19 -30.15 -2.57 9.87
N LEU A 20 -30.68 -1.63 10.67
CA LEU A 20 -29.98 -1.10 11.84
C LEU A 20 -29.72 -2.19 12.89
N VAL A 21 -30.73 -3.02 13.19
CA VAL A 21 -30.61 -4.08 14.21
C VAL A 21 -29.69 -5.20 13.73
N THR A 22 -29.90 -5.70 12.51
CA THR A 22 -29.08 -6.77 11.93
C THR A 22 -27.63 -6.32 11.72
N GLY A 23 -27.42 -5.06 11.32
CA GLY A 23 -26.10 -4.45 11.25
C GLY A 23 -25.41 -4.34 12.60
N ALA A 24 -26.11 -3.91 13.65
CA ALA A 24 -25.54 -3.78 14.98
C ALA A 24 -25.11 -5.13 15.55
N VAL A 25 -25.95 -6.16 15.39
CA VAL A 25 -25.65 -7.54 15.81
C VAL A 25 -24.46 -8.09 15.03
N SER A 26 -24.46 -7.93 13.71
CA SER A 26 -23.35 -8.40 12.84
C SER A 26 -22.04 -7.71 13.19
N ALA A 27 -22.05 -6.39 13.38
CA ALA A 27 -20.88 -5.61 13.75
C ALA A 27 -20.34 -5.97 15.14
N LEU A 28 -21.23 -6.34 16.08
CA LEU A 28 -20.86 -6.85 17.40
C LEU A 28 -20.16 -8.20 17.29
N VAL A 29 -20.74 -9.15 16.53
CA VAL A 29 -20.16 -10.48 16.32
C VAL A 29 -18.80 -10.37 15.63
N VAL A 30 -18.72 -9.64 14.51
CA VAL A 30 -17.47 -9.38 13.79
C VAL A 30 -16.45 -8.70 14.70
N GLY A 31 -16.88 -7.68 15.45
CA GLY A 31 -16.00 -6.98 16.40
C GLY A 31 -15.48 -7.87 17.52
N ALA A 32 -16.30 -8.76 18.06
CA ALA A 32 -15.91 -9.67 19.14
C ALA A 32 -14.96 -10.77 18.66
N VAL A 33 -15.21 -11.32 17.46
CA VAL A 33 -14.41 -12.42 16.89
C VAL A 33 -13.10 -11.92 16.28
N LEU A 34 -13.16 -10.87 15.45
CA LEU A 34 -12.01 -10.37 14.68
C LEU A 34 -11.29 -9.21 15.35
N GLY A 35 -11.89 -8.54 16.34
CA GLY A 35 -11.32 -7.33 16.93
C GLY A 35 -9.94 -7.53 17.58
N ARG A 36 -9.66 -8.73 18.12
CA ARG A 36 -8.35 -9.05 18.71
C ARG A 36 -7.28 -9.35 17.67
N ILE A 37 -7.67 -9.75 16.46
CA ILE A 37 -6.74 -10.07 15.37
C ILE A 37 -6.45 -8.82 14.54
N ALA A 38 -7.48 -8.00 14.31
CA ALA A 38 -7.38 -6.81 13.46
C ALA A 38 -6.62 -5.64 14.10
N PHE A 39 -6.50 -5.60 15.43
CA PHE A 39 -5.88 -4.48 16.14
C PHE A 39 -4.80 -4.95 17.13
N GLU A 40 -3.54 -4.82 16.71
CA GLU A 40 -2.36 -5.01 17.59
C GLU A 40 -2.07 -3.79 18.48
N ARG A 41 -2.66 -2.61 18.19
CA ARG A 41 -2.49 -1.37 18.96
C ARG A 41 -3.81 -0.79 19.45
N THR A 42 -3.82 -0.32 20.69
CA THR A 42 -4.95 0.32 21.36
C THR A 42 -5.47 1.51 20.55
N PRO A 43 -6.77 1.61 20.26
CA PRO A 43 -7.33 2.71 19.48
C PRO A 43 -7.12 4.06 20.20
N SER A 44 -6.44 4.98 19.53
CA SER A 44 -6.10 6.32 20.02
C SER A 44 -6.78 7.38 19.15
N VAL A 45 -6.94 8.60 19.66
CA VAL A 45 -7.38 9.78 18.89
C VAL A 45 -6.55 10.03 17.61
N ALA A 46 -5.31 9.51 17.56
CA ALA A 46 -4.49 9.50 16.35
C ALA A 46 -5.08 8.64 15.21
N THR A 47 -5.81 7.57 15.52
CA THR A 47 -6.44 6.66 14.54
C THR A 47 -7.61 7.33 13.81
N ALA A 48 -8.37 8.21 14.48
CA ALA A 48 -9.43 8.98 13.84
C ALA A 48 -8.87 10.02 12.85
N GLY A 49 -7.78 10.70 13.22
CA GLY A 49 -7.07 11.61 12.33
C GLY A 49 -6.36 10.90 11.16
N ALA A 50 -5.97 9.63 11.34
CA ALA A 50 -5.44 8.80 10.26
C ALA A 50 -6.51 8.42 9.23
N PHE A 51 -7.74 8.12 9.68
CA PHE A 51 -8.86 7.83 8.78
C PHE A 51 -9.21 9.02 7.88
N GLY A 52 -9.25 10.23 8.43
CA GLY A 52 -9.46 11.45 7.63
C GLY A 52 -8.37 11.66 6.58
N ARG A 53 -7.10 11.44 6.93
CA ARG A 53 -5.97 11.51 6.00
C ARG A 53 -6.05 10.44 4.90
N ALA A 54 -6.45 9.21 5.27
CA ALA A 54 -6.65 8.13 4.30
C ALA A 54 -7.77 8.45 3.29
N LEU A 55 -8.85 9.08 3.73
CA LEU A 55 -9.96 9.48 2.86
C LEU A 55 -9.54 10.54 1.83
N VAL A 56 -8.68 11.48 2.22
CA VAL A 56 -8.10 12.48 1.29
C VAL A 56 -7.06 11.85 0.37
N PHE A 57 -6.31 10.86 0.86
CA PHE A 57 -5.32 10.13 0.05
C PHE A 57 -5.97 9.25 -1.02
N LEU A 58 -7.14 8.67 -0.74
CA LEU A 58 -7.83 7.74 -1.64
C LEU A 58 -8.04 8.28 -3.07
N PRO A 59 -8.57 9.49 -3.32
CA PRO A 59 -8.71 10.02 -4.68
C PRO A 59 -7.37 10.29 -5.37
N VAL A 60 -6.34 10.70 -4.62
CA VAL A 60 -4.98 10.89 -5.17
C VAL A 60 -4.40 9.55 -5.62
N LEU A 61 -4.55 8.52 -4.78
CA LEU A 61 -4.14 7.15 -5.09
C LEU A 61 -4.88 6.61 -6.32
N LEU A 62 -6.20 6.75 -6.37
CA LEU A 62 -7.00 6.32 -7.53
C LEU A 62 -6.57 7.03 -8.81
N ALA A 63 -6.31 8.33 -8.76
CA ALA A 63 -5.81 9.08 -9.92
C ALA A 63 -4.43 8.60 -10.37
N ALA A 64 -3.52 8.30 -9.44
CA ALA A 64 -2.22 7.72 -9.74
C ALA A 64 -2.36 6.34 -10.40
N VAL A 65 -3.19 5.46 -9.84
CA VAL A 65 -3.48 4.13 -10.38
C VAL A 65 -4.05 4.21 -11.81
N VAL A 66 -5.01 5.10 -12.06
CA VAL A 66 -5.60 5.27 -13.40
C VAL A 66 -4.55 5.75 -14.41
N ARG A 67 -3.77 6.78 -14.06
CA ARG A 67 -2.72 7.30 -14.96
C ARG A 67 -1.67 6.26 -15.26
N ALA A 68 -1.25 5.52 -14.25
CA ALA A 68 -0.23 4.52 -14.41
C ALA A 68 -0.75 3.34 -15.26
N ASN A 69 -2.01 2.93 -15.10
CA ASN A 69 -2.61 1.88 -15.94
C ASN A 69 -2.70 2.31 -17.41
N LEU A 70 -3.05 3.57 -17.67
CA LEU A 70 -3.04 4.15 -19.02
C LEU A 70 -1.64 4.15 -19.65
N SER A 71 -0.60 4.46 -18.87
CA SER A 71 0.78 4.39 -19.33
C SER A 71 1.22 2.96 -19.63
N LEU A 72 0.85 1.99 -18.79
CA LEU A 72 1.14 0.57 -19.02
C LEU A 72 0.47 0.04 -20.29
N VAL A 73 -0.79 0.42 -20.52
CA VAL A 73 -1.51 0.02 -21.75
C VAL A 73 -0.77 0.49 -23.00
N ARG A 74 -0.16 1.67 -23.00
CA ARG A 74 0.66 2.14 -24.14
C ARG A 74 1.89 1.26 -24.35
N VAL A 75 2.58 0.86 -23.28
CA VAL A 75 3.77 -0.01 -23.37
C VAL A 75 3.40 -1.42 -23.84
N VAL A 76 2.28 -1.97 -23.38
CA VAL A 76 1.81 -3.32 -23.78
C VAL A 76 1.30 -3.35 -25.22
N LEU A 77 0.71 -2.25 -25.71
CA LEU A 77 0.26 -2.12 -27.10
C LEU A 77 1.38 -1.70 -28.05
N ASP A 78 2.56 -1.33 -27.53
CA ASP A 78 3.74 -1.02 -28.33
C ASP A 78 4.33 -2.32 -28.90
N PRO A 79 4.40 -2.48 -30.24
CA PRO A 79 4.93 -3.69 -30.86
C PRO A 79 6.42 -3.92 -30.59
N ASP A 80 7.18 -2.88 -30.25
CA ASP A 80 8.60 -3.00 -29.89
C ASP A 80 8.79 -3.43 -28.42
N LEU A 81 7.69 -3.45 -27.63
CA LEU A 81 7.58 -3.93 -26.26
C LEU A 81 8.84 -3.63 -25.40
N PRO A 82 9.16 -2.34 -25.14
CA PRO A 82 10.39 -1.94 -24.46
C PRO A 82 10.33 -2.25 -22.96
N ILE A 83 10.50 -3.53 -22.62
CA ILE A 83 10.59 -4.04 -21.25
C ILE A 83 12.05 -4.15 -20.82
N ASP A 84 12.35 -3.69 -19.60
CA ASP A 84 13.67 -3.78 -18.96
C ASP A 84 13.46 -4.32 -17.54
N PRO A 85 13.16 -5.64 -17.42
CA PRO A 85 12.81 -6.23 -16.15
C PRO A 85 14.00 -6.28 -15.21
N ALA A 86 13.83 -5.77 -13.99
CA ALA A 86 14.86 -5.80 -12.96
C ALA A 86 14.25 -6.04 -11.58
N VAL A 87 15.02 -6.70 -10.71
CA VAL A 87 14.68 -6.84 -9.30
C VAL A 87 15.42 -5.77 -8.52
N VAL A 88 14.69 -4.97 -7.76
CA VAL A 88 15.24 -3.94 -6.89
C VAL A 88 14.81 -4.17 -5.45
N ARG A 89 15.64 -3.75 -4.52
CA ARG A 89 15.35 -3.79 -3.10
C ARG A 89 15.03 -2.38 -2.61
N VAL A 90 13.97 -2.25 -1.82
CA VAL A 90 13.50 -0.98 -1.28
C VAL A 90 13.36 -1.11 0.24
N PRO A 91 13.88 -0.17 1.04
CA PRO A 91 13.77 -0.25 2.49
C PRO A 91 12.32 -0.35 2.97
N ALA A 92 12.04 -1.30 3.85
CA ALA A 92 10.69 -1.58 4.33
C ALA A 92 10.40 -0.83 5.65
N PRO A 93 9.16 -0.33 5.85
CA PRO A 93 8.74 0.21 7.14
C PRO A 93 8.87 -0.79 8.28
N GLN A 94 8.99 -0.29 9.52
CA GLN A 94 9.16 -1.16 10.68
C GLN A 94 7.86 -1.87 11.07
N SER A 95 6.72 -1.19 11.00
CA SER A 95 5.44 -1.86 11.33
C SER A 95 4.96 -2.82 10.24
N ALA A 96 4.29 -3.90 10.67
CA ALA A 96 3.63 -4.84 9.76
C ALA A 96 2.59 -4.13 8.86
N PHE A 97 1.83 -3.19 9.42
CA PHE A 97 0.88 -2.38 8.67
C PHE A 97 1.57 -1.51 7.61
N GLY A 98 2.66 -0.81 7.96
CA GLY A 98 3.43 -0.01 7.03
C GLY A 98 4.04 -0.84 5.90
N ARG A 99 4.60 -2.01 6.21
CA ARG A 99 5.12 -2.96 5.21
C ARG A 99 4.04 -3.39 4.24
N ALA A 100 2.90 -3.85 4.76
CA ALA A 100 1.78 -4.29 3.94
C ALA A 100 1.24 -3.14 3.07
N LEU A 101 1.11 -1.93 3.64
CA LEU A 101 0.62 -0.76 2.91
C LEU A 101 1.57 -0.38 1.76
N LEU A 102 2.89 -0.36 2.01
CA LEU A 102 3.88 -0.03 0.98
C LEU A 102 3.95 -1.12 -0.11
N ALA A 103 4.04 -2.39 0.27
CA ALA A 103 4.07 -3.52 -0.66
C ALA A 103 2.84 -3.56 -1.59
N ASN A 104 1.65 -3.33 -1.02
CA ASN A 104 0.42 -3.27 -1.81
C ASN A 104 0.38 -2.02 -2.72
N SER A 105 0.85 -0.87 -2.24
CA SER A 105 0.90 0.35 -3.06
C SER A 105 1.86 0.20 -4.24
N ILE A 106 3.02 -0.42 -4.02
CA ILE A 106 3.97 -0.78 -5.08
C ILE A 106 3.31 -1.74 -6.05
N THR A 107 2.74 -2.86 -5.60
CA THR A 107 2.14 -3.86 -6.49
C THR A 107 0.96 -3.31 -7.32
N LEU A 108 0.21 -2.34 -6.79
CA LEU A 108 -0.84 -1.63 -7.52
C LEU A 108 -0.29 -0.60 -8.52
N THR A 109 0.99 -0.26 -8.44
CA THR A 109 1.66 0.63 -9.38
C THR A 109 2.06 -0.21 -10.60
N PRO A 110 1.47 0.07 -11.76
CA PRO A 110 1.63 -0.78 -12.92
C PRO A 110 3.08 -0.78 -13.43
N GLY A 111 3.52 -1.97 -13.82
CA GLY A 111 4.91 -2.26 -14.12
C GLY A 111 5.76 -2.60 -12.89
N THR A 112 5.17 -2.82 -11.71
CA THR A 112 5.90 -3.31 -10.52
C THR A 112 5.12 -4.37 -9.75
N VAL A 113 5.81 -5.33 -9.13
CA VAL A 113 5.24 -6.38 -8.27
C VAL A 113 6.17 -6.61 -7.09
N THR A 114 5.64 -6.56 -5.86
CA THR A 114 6.42 -6.99 -4.68
C THR A 114 6.43 -8.50 -4.59
N VAL A 115 7.61 -9.11 -4.58
CA VAL A 115 7.80 -10.58 -4.60
C VAL A 115 8.22 -11.15 -3.25
N ASP A 116 8.89 -10.37 -2.41
CA ASP A 116 9.30 -10.82 -1.06
C ASP A 116 9.45 -9.65 -0.08
N VAL A 117 9.44 -9.98 1.22
CA VAL A 117 9.74 -9.08 2.34
C VAL A 117 10.78 -9.78 3.23
N ALA A 118 12.05 -9.42 3.04
CA ALA A 118 13.18 -10.06 3.71
C ALA A 118 14.16 -9.00 4.22
N ASP A 119 14.81 -9.28 5.35
CA ASP A 119 15.92 -8.48 5.88
C ASP A 119 15.65 -6.99 6.10
N GLY A 120 14.38 -6.61 6.33
CA GLY A 120 14.01 -5.20 6.49
C GLY A 120 13.78 -4.46 5.17
N GLU A 121 13.75 -5.17 4.04
CA GLU A 121 13.52 -4.63 2.71
C GLU A 121 12.34 -5.33 1.99
N LEU A 122 11.78 -4.62 1.01
CA LEU A 122 10.82 -5.13 0.04
C LEU A 122 11.59 -5.47 -1.25
N VAL A 123 11.47 -6.70 -1.70
CA VAL A 123 12.02 -7.15 -2.99
C VAL A 123 10.95 -6.93 -4.05
N VAL A 124 11.25 -6.09 -5.04
CA VAL A 124 10.30 -5.64 -6.04
C VAL A 124 10.80 -5.94 -7.43
N HIS A 125 9.97 -6.60 -8.24
CA HIS A 125 10.20 -6.77 -9.67
C HIS A 125 9.61 -5.57 -10.42
N ALA A 126 10.45 -4.80 -11.11
CA ALA A 126 10.04 -3.71 -11.99
C ALA A 126 10.13 -4.18 -13.44
N LEU A 127 9.11 -3.90 -14.24
CA LEU A 127 8.99 -4.32 -15.65
C LEU A 127 9.71 -3.36 -16.60
N THR A 128 9.91 -2.10 -16.20
CA THR A 128 10.53 -1.06 -17.02
C THR A 128 11.52 -0.22 -16.21
N ALA A 129 12.48 0.39 -16.90
CA ALA A 129 13.43 1.33 -16.30
C ALA A 129 12.73 2.54 -15.64
N ALA A 130 11.59 3.00 -16.19
CA ALA A 130 10.80 4.08 -15.62
C ALA A 130 10.17 3.65 -14.28
N SER A 131 9.52 2.49 -14.24
CA SER A 131 8.97 1.90 -13.01
C SER A 131 10.05 1.71 -11.94
N ARG A 132 11.26 1.30 -12.34
CA ARG A 132 12.42 1.19 -11.45
C ARG A 132 12.85 2.55 -10.89
N ALA A 133 12.93 3.58 -11.74
CA ALA A 133 13.31 4.93 -11.31
C ALA A 133 12.29 5.51 -10.31
N ASP A 134 11.00 5.35 -10.56
CA ASP A 134 9.93 5.83 -9.67
C ASP A 134 9.98 5.16 -8.28
N LEU A 135 10.33 3.86 -8.22
CA LEU A 135 10.52 3.15 -6.95
C LEU A 135 11.70 3.71 -6.15
N LEU A 136 12.83 3.97 -6.82
CA LEU A 136 14.03 4.50 -6.20
C LEU A 136 13.85 5.96 -5.75
N GLU A 137 12.98 6.72 -6.41
CA GLU A 137 12.61 8.08 -5.98
C GLU A 137 11.86 8.10 -4.63
N GLY A 138 11.29 6.95 -4.22
CA GLY A 138 10.73 6.74 -2.89
C GLY A 138 9.47 7.56 -2.61
N SER A 139 8.75 7.99 -3.65
CA SER A 139 7.53 8.78 -3.53
C SER A 139 6.45 8.04 -2.72
N LEU A 140 6.23 6.76 -3.01
CA LEU A 140 5.29 5.89 -2.29
C LEU A 140 5.72 5.66 -0.82
N ALA A 141 7.02 5.42 -0.58
CA ALA A 141 7.54 5.25 0.78
C ALA A 141 7.28 6.49 1.65
N ARG A 142 7.38 7.69 1.06
CA ARG A 142 7.09 8.97 1.73
C ARG A 142 5.61 9.14 2.07
N TRP A 143 4.71 8.73 1.19
CA TRP A 143 3.27 8.72 1.47
C TRP A 143 2.91 7.72 2.57
N VAL A 144 3.51 6.53 2.54
CA VAL A 144 3.29 5.52 3.59
C VAL A 144 3.79 6.03 4.94
N ALA A 145 4.99 6.59 5.00
CA ALA A 145 5.54 7.23 6.21
C ALA A 145 4.61 8.33 6.76
N TYR A 146 4.03 9.15 5.89
CA TYR A 146 3.06 10.17 6.27
C TYR A 146 1.75 9.59 6.85
N VAL A 147 1.25 8.48 6.29
CA VAL A 147 0.02 7.81 6.74
C VAL A 147 0.24 7.04 8.04
N THR A 148 1.35 6.31 8.15
CA THR A 148 1.68 5.49 9.33
C THR A 148 2.22 6.34 10.49
N GLY A 149 2.75 7.53 10.19
CA GLY A 149 3.46 8.36 11.16
C GLY A 149 4.84 7.80 11.53
N GLU A 150 5.37 6.87 10.74
CA GLU A 150 6.69 6.28 10.95
C GLU A 150 7.76 7.07 10.16
N PRO A 151 9.00 7.16 10.69
CA PRO A 151 10.12 7.72 9.93
C PRO A 151 10.36 6.92 8.64
N LEU A 152 10.87 7.59 7.62
CA LEU A 152 11.35 6.91 6.42
C LEU A 152 12.43 5.89 6.82
N PRO A 153 12.31 4.63 6.38
CA PRO A 153 13.39 3.67 6.58
C PRO A 153 14.64 4.18 5.86
N ALA A 154 15.76 4.22 6.58
CA ALA A 154 17.04 4.61 6.02
C ALA A 154 17.50 3.52 5.03
N PRO A 155 18.11 3.88 3.89
CA PRO A 155 18.75 2.89 3.04
C PRO A 155 19.89 2.22 3.82
N ASP A 156 19.88 0.89 3.84
CA ASP A 156 20.91 0.12 4.51
C ASP A 156 22.27 0.36 3.82
N ALA A 157 23.33 0.51 4.60
CA ALA A 157 24.65 0.89 4.09
C ALA A 157 25.31 -0.17 3.19
N GLU A 158 24.80 -1.40 3.23
CA GLU A 158 25.27 -2.55 2.44
C GLU A 158 24.79 -2.47 0.98
N THR A 159 23.60 -1.89 0.75
CA THR A 159 22.94 -1.77 -0.57
C THR A 159 23.53 -0.65 -1.45
N ALA A 160 24.28 0.30 -0.87
CA ALA A 160 25.04 1.30 -1.64
C ALA A 160 26.29 0.71 -2.32
N VAL A 161 26.70 -0.51 -1.93
CA VAL A 161 27.90 -1.19 -2.44
C VAL A 161 27.55 -2.14 -3.59
N GLU A 162 26.43 -2.87 -3.51
CA GLU A 162 25.97 -3.81 -4.56
C GLU A 162 25.57 -3.10 -5.86
N GLY A 163 24.99 -1.89 -5.77
CA GLY A 163 24.66 -1.08 -6.95
C GLY A 163 25.88 -0.52 -7.72
N ARG A 164 27.11 -0.73 -7.23
CA ARG A 164 28.36 -0.30 -7.90
C ARG A 164 29.06 -1.43 -8.64
N THR A 165 28.76 -2.70 -8.35
CA THR A 165 29.45 -3.85 -8.94
C THR A 165 28.81 -4.34 -10.24
N GLU A 166 27.53 -4.08 -10.48
CA GLU A 166 26.85 -4.47 -11.74
C GLU A 166 26.98 -3.43 -12.88
N GLY A 167 27.58 -2.27 -12.61
CA GLY A 167 27.82 -1.21 -13.61
C GLY A 167 29.21 -1.25 -14.28
N SER A 168 29.99 -2.32 -14.08
CA SER A 168 31.36 -2.42 -14.60
C SER A 168 31.67 -3.84 -15.11
N VAL A 169 31.01 -4.26 -16.18
CA VAL A 169 31.57 -5.24 -17.15
C VAL A 169 31.13 -4.86 -18.55
#